data_AF-A0A6B2UF62-F1
#
_entry.id   AF-A0A6B2UF62-F1
#
_cell.length_a   1.000
_cell.length_b   1.000
_cell.length_c   1.000
_cell.angle_alpha   90.00
_cell.angle_beta   90.00
_cell.angle_gamma   90.00
#
_symmetry.space_group_name_H-M   'P 1'
#
loop_
_entity.id
_entity.type
_entity.pdbx_description
1 polymer ?
#
loop_
_entity_poly.entity_id
_entity_poly.type
_entity_poly.pdbx_seq_one_letter_code
_entity_poly.pdbx_strand_id
1 'polypeptide(L)'
;MFDPVIAPSGTLLGLLQRGRGDGTLHALTAPREEALAALDTCVRQDPRGDWHLENRSLYYARLYRELDGPLDGIEDHLFGADDLLDPEESRTGLALAVLGHLGSYGRPEALALLRRYVADGANWAWALDELAVREDDRALRALAAPVLARFPETPEGEAELTAAARGAYEPRPWHLWACDPGSPHAERVRAALERGSFDRWQRQLAPTGPRPGWSVPDILDWARRGLEENGTDLHAPAARCLAAVAGPEDRQLLLATAREGADAPRLAALRHLRDS
;
A
#
# COMPACT_ATOMS: atom_id res chain seq x y z
N MET A 1 -24.23 10.63 -21.30
CA MET A 1 -24.41 9.19 -21.55
C MET A 1 -23.32 8.52 -20.73
N PHE A 2 -23.68 7.77 -19.69
CA PHE A 2 -22.69 7.04 -18.89
C PHE A 2 -22.23 5.86 -19.71
N ASP A 3 -20.99 5.88 -20.17
CA ASP A 3 -20.37 4.70 -20.79
C ASP A 3 -20.13 3.69 -19.65
N PRO A 4 -20.72 2.49 -19.69
CA PRO A 4 -20.49 1.52 -18.64
C PRO A 4 -19.01 1.13 -18.64
N VAL A 5 -18.36 1.35 -17.49
CA VAL A 5 -16.94 1.04 -17.24
C VAL A 5 -16.62 -0.45 -17.50
N ILE A 6 -17.64 -1.32 -17.50
CA ILE A 6 -17.56 -2.73 -17.89
C ILE A 6 -18.39 -2.98 -19.16
N ALA A 7 -17.78 -3.60 -20.17
CA ALA A 7 -18.42 -3.96 -21.43
C ALA A 7 -19.53 -5.05 -21.27
N PRO A 8 -20.44 -5.19 -22.26
CA PRO A 8 -21.53 -6.17 -22.17
C PRO A 8 -21.07 -7.62 -21.93
N SER A 9 -21.86 -8.41 -21.21
CA SER A 9 -21.53 -9.81 -20.83
C SER A 9 -21.27 -10.77 -21.98
N GLY A 10 -21.85 -10.50 -23.16
CA GLY A 10 -21.65 -11.31 -24.36
C GLY A 10 -20.45 -10.94 -25.22
N THR A 11 -19.70 -9.87 -24.90
CA THR A 11 -18.51 -9.47 -25.69
C THR A 11 -17.23 -10.07 -25.10
N LEU A 12 -16.21 -10.26 -25.94
CA LEU A 12 -14.91 -10.77 -25.50
C LEU A 12 -14.29 -9.90 -24.42
N LEU A 13 -14.25 -8.58 -24.64
CA LEU A 13 -13.78 -7.60 -23.64
C LEU A 13 -14.52 -7.76 -22.31
N GLY A 14 -15.85 -7.87 -22.36
CA GLY A 14 -16.64 -8.03 -21.17
C GLY A 14 -16.37 -9.35 -20.43
N LEU A 15 -16.13 -10.44 -21.15
CA LEU A 15 -15.76 -11.72 -20.54
C LEU A 15 -14.41 -11.60 -19.81
N LEU A 16 -13.41 -10.98 -20.45
CA LEU A 16 -12.09 -10.74 -19.87
C LEU A 16 -12.14 -9.80 -18.65
N GLN A 17 -12.91 -8.72 -18.71
CA GLN A 17 -13.08 -7.78 -17.60
C GLN A 17 -13.80 -8.37 -16.38
N ARG A 18 -14.48 -9.52 -16.52
CA ARG A 18 -15.14 -10.21 -15.40
C ARG A 18 -14.32 -11.37 -14.84
N GLY A 19 -13.17 -11.68 -15.44
CA GLY A 19 -12.29 -12.75 -14.96
C GLY A 19 -12.94 -14.14 -14.93
N ARG A 20 -13.99 -14.38 -15.73
CA ARG A 20 -14.58 -15.72 -15.86
C ARG A 20 -13.60 -16.60 -16.62
N GLY A 21 -13.35 -17.83 -16.16
CA GLY A 21 -12.45 -18.78 -16.83
C GLY A 21 -12.75 -18.96 -18.33
N ASP A 22 -14.02 -18.81 -18.72
CA ASP A 22 -14.47 -18.81 -20.11
C ASP A 22 -13.81 -17.71 -20.96
N GLY A 23 -13.48 -16.54 -20.38
CA GLY A 23 -12.87 -15.42 -21.10
C GLY A 23 -11.53 -15.79 -21.76
N THR A 24 -10.72 -16.64 -21.12
CA THR A 24 -9.47 -17.13 -21.74
C THR A 24 -9.77 -18.06 -22.89
N LEU A 25 -10.69 -19.00 -22.70
CA LEU A 25 -11.06 -19.95 -23.76
C LEU A 25 -11.59 -19.19 -24.98
N HIS A 26 -12.46 -18.21 -24.77
CA HIS A 26 -12.96 -17.34 -25.83
C HIS A 26 -11.83 -16.55 -26.48
N ALA A 27 -10.93 -15.93 -25.73
CA ALA A 27 -9.80 -15.17 -26.28
C ALA A 27 -8.87 -16.03 -27.14
N LEU A 28 -8.58 -17.26 -26.73
CA LEU A 28 -7.72 -18.18 -27.48
C LEU A 28 -8.39 -18.72 -28.76
N THR A 29 -9.71 -18.65 -28.86
CA THR A 29 -10.48 -19.06 -30.05
C THR A 29 -10.89 -17.90 -30.95
N ALA A 30 -10.83 -16.67 -30.45
CA ALA A 30 -11.13 -15.46 -31.21
C ALA A 30 -9.99 -15.12 -32.20
N PRO A 31 -10.26 -14.27 -33.21
CA PRO A 31 -9.20 -13.66 -34.00
C PRO A 31 -8.16 -13.00 -33.08
N ARG A 32 -6.87 -13.34 -33.27
CA ARG A 32 -5.78 -12.89 -32.39
C ARG A 32 -5.78 -11.38 -32.17
N GLU A 33 -6.02 -10.60 -33.21
CA GLU A 33 -6.06 -9.14 -33.14
C GLU A 33 -7.18 -8.63 -32.22
N GLU A 34 -8.37 -9.23 -32.31
CA GLU A 34 -9.51 -8.90 -31.43
C GLU A 34 -9.20 -9.26 -29.97
N ALA A 35 -8.61 -10.44 -29.74
CA ALA A 35 -8.21 -10.89 -28.41
C ALA A 35 -7.15 -9.97 -27.78
N LEU A 36 -6.16 -9.55 -28.57
CA LEU A 36 -5.13 -8.62 -28.11
C LEU A 36 -5.70 -7.23 -27.82
N ALA A 37 -6.59 -6.70 -28.67
CA ALA A 37 -7.22 -5.41 -28.42
C ALA A 37 -8.07 -5.42 -27.13
N ALA A 38 -8.81 -6.51 -26.89
CA ALA A 38 -9.60 -6.68 -25.67
C ALA A 38 -8.71 -6.86 -24.42
N LEU A 39 -7.62 -7.61 -24.53
CA LEU A 39 -6.65 -7.81 -23.45
C LEU A 39 -5.93 -6.49 -23.09
N ASP A 40 -5.46 -5.77 -24.09
CA ASP A 40 -4.77 -4.49 -23.93
C ASP A 40 -5.70 -3.43 -23.29
N THR A 41 -6.99 -3.44 -23.63
CA THR A 41 -7.98 -2.61 -22.95
C THR A 41 -8.14 -3.00 -21.48
N CYS A 42 -8.24 -4.30 -21.16
CA CYS A 42 -8.35 -4.75 -19.76
C CYS A 42 -7.16 -4.34 -18.89
N VAL A 43 -5.94 -4.38 -19.45
CA VAL A 43 -4.71 -4.09 -18.69
C VAL A 43 -4.49 -2.59 -18.48
N ARG A 44 -4.91 -1.75 -19.42
CA ARG A 44 -4.77 -0.28 -19.34
C ARG A 44 -5.92 0.40 -18.61
N GLN A 45 -7.09 -0.22 -18.60
CA GLN A 45 -8.33 0.34 -18.06
C GLN A 45 -8.99 -0.66 -17.14
N ASP A 46 -8.42 -0.84 -15.94
CA ASP A 46 -9.02 -1.71 -14.93
C ASP A 46 -10.27 -1.03 -14.35
N PRO A 47 -11.47 -1.61 -14.53
CA PRO A 47 -12.71 -1.02 -14.02
C PRO A 47 -12.85 -1.11 -12.49
N ARG A 48 -11.95 -1.83 -11.80
CA ARG A 48 -12.07 -2.13 -10.37
C ARG A 48 -11.47 -1.04 -9.51
N GLY A 49 -12.24 -0.59 -8.51
CA GLY A 49 -11.72 0.30 -7.46
C GLY A 49 -10.80 -0.43 -6.46
N ASP A 50 -10.97 -1.74 -6.31
CA ASP A 50 -10.28 -2.63 -5.36
C ASP A 50 -9.39 -3.64 -6.08
N TRP A 51 -8.63 -3.17 -7.07
CA TRP A 51 -7.86 -4.01 -7.99
C TRP A 51 -6.86 -4.98 -7.32
N HIS A 52 -6.44 -4.71 -6.07
CA HIS A 52 -5.59 -5.58 -5.25
C HIS A 52 -6.24 -6.87 -4.76
N LEU A 53 -7.58 -6.95 -4.67
CA LEU A 53 -8.26 -8.10 -4.07
C LEU A 53 -8.31 -9.34 -4.99
N GLU A 54 -8.08 -9.13 -6.28
CA GLU A 54 -8.18 -10.17 -7.30
C GLU A 54 -6.91 -10.14 -8.18
N ASN A 55 -6.17 -11.26 -8.21
CA ASN A 55 -4.92 -11.42 -8.96
C ASN A 55 -5.13 -11.60 -10.48
N ARG A 56 -5.68 -10.58 -11.15
CA ARG A 56 -5.88 -10.58 -12.62
C ARG A 56 -4.60 -10.38 -13.41
N SER A 57 -3.56 -9.85 -12.80
CA SER A 57 -2.25 -9.67 -13.42
C SER A 57 -1.67 -10.99 -13.94
N LEU A 58 -1.72 -12.06 -13.14
CA LEU A 58 -1.24 -13.39 -13.54
C LEU A 58 -2.04 -13.96 -14.71
N TYR A 59 -3.36 -13.76 -14.66
CA TYR A 59 -4.30 -14.18 -15.68
C TYR A 59 -4.01 -13.50 -17.02
N TYR A 60 -3.92 -12.16 -17.03
CA TYR A 60 -3.64 -11.39 -18.24
C TYR A 60 -2.21 -11.62 -18.75
N ALA A 61 -1.21 -11.76 -17.88
CA ALA A 61 0.15 -12.09 -18.29
C ALA A 61 0.23 -13.46 -18.99
N ARG A 62 -0.53 -14.45 -18.51
CA ARG A 62 -0.61 -15.76 -19.19
C ARG A 62 -1.21 -15.62 -20.58
N LEU A 63 -2.28 -14.83 -20.72
CA LEU A 63 -2.91 -14.61 -22.01
C LEU A 63 -2.01 -13.83 -22.98
N TYR A 64 -1.28 -12.82 -22.49
CA TYR A 64 -0.24 -12.13 -23.27
C TYR A 64 0.81 -13.11 -23.81
N ARG A 65 1.27 -14.05 -22.98
CA ARG A 65 2.23 -15.08 -23.39
C ARG A 65 1.64 -16.04 -24.42
N GLU A 66 0.41 -16.50 -24.22
CA GLU A 66 -0.26 -17.47 -25.11
C GLU A 66 -0.61 -16.86 -26.48
N LEU A 67 -0.96 -15.57 -26.51
CA LEU A 67 -1.23 -14.83 -27.74
C LEU A 67 0.04 -14.21 -28.36
N ASP A 68 1.20 -14.36 -27.73
CA ASP A 68 2.44 -13.65 -28.07
C ASP A 68 2.21 -12.14 -28.30
N GLY A 69 1.52 -11.49 -27.35
CA GLY A 69 1.10 -10.10 -27.48
C GLY A 69 2.28 -9.11 -27.44
N PRO A 70 2.24 -8.03 -28.24
CA PRO A 70 3.21 -6.95 -28.15
C PRO A 70 3.02 -6.16 -26.85
N LEU A 71 4.05 -5.44 -26.42
CA LEU A 71 4.01 -4.61 -25.20
C LEU A 71 3.78 -3.13 -25.48
N ASP A 72 3.70 -2.72 -26.75
CA ASP A 72 3.62 -1.31 -27.16
C ASP A 72 2.45 -0.57 -26.49
N GLY A 73 1.28 -1.21 -26.39
CA GLY A 73 0.12 -0.62 -25.70
C GLY A 73 0.35 -0.38 -24.20
N ILE A 74 1.05 -1.31 -23.53
CA ILE A 74 1.43 -1.14 -22.11
C ILE A 74 2.49 -0.04 -21.99
N GLU A 75 3.46 0.02 -22.89
CA GLU A 75 4.47 1.07 -22.91
C GLU A 75 3.83 2.45 -23.11
N ASP A 76 2.98 2.62 -24.14
CA ASP A 76 2.27 3.88 -24.41
C ASP A 76 1.40 4.32 -23.21
N HIS A 77 0.79 3.36 -22.52
CA HIS A 77 0.03 3.64 -21.30
C HIS A 77 0.92 4.14 -20.17
N LEU A 78 2.00 3.42 -19.87
CA LEU A 78 2.89 3.76 -18.76
C LEU A 78 3.60 5.10 -18.99
N PHE A 79 4.08 5.38 -20.21
CA PHE A 79 4.81 6.60 -20.53
C PHE A 79 3.94 7.71 -21.15
N GLY A 80 2.61 7.55 -21.09
CA GLY A 80 1.66 8.55 -21.55
C GLY A 80 1.62 9.78 -20.64
N ALA A 81 1.17 10.92 -21.17
CA ALA A 81 1.10 12.19 -20.43
C ALA A 81 0.24 12.11 -19.16
N ASP A 82 -0.76 11.22 -19.14
CA ASP A 82 -1.60 10.98 -17.98
C ASP A 82 -0.81 10.47 -16.77
N ASP A 83 0.36 9.85 -16.96
CA ASP A 83 1.23 9.43 -15.84
C ASP A 83 1.76 10.62 -15.03
N LEU A 84 1.86 11.80 -15.67
CA LEU A 84 2.25 13.04 -14.99
C LEU A 84 1.07 13.73 -14.28
N LEU A 85 -0.17 13.38 -14.65
CA LEU A 85 -1.38 14.07 -14.20
C LEU A 85 -2.16 13.28 -13.17
N ASP A 86 -2.10 11.95 -13.24
CA ASP A 86 -2.82 11.03 -12.38
C ASP A 86 -1.82 10.08 -11.68
N PRO A 87 -1.38 10.42 -10.46
CA PRO A 87 -0.43 9.60 -9.71
C PRO A 87 -1.09 8.41 -9.03
N GLU A 88 -2.38 8.13 -9.25
CA GLU A 88 -3.08 7.05 -8.57
C GLU A 88 -2.54 5.69 -9.00
N GLU A 89 -2.20 4.83 -8.03
CA GLU A 89 -1.63 3.50 -8.31
C GLU A 89 -2.57 2.64 -9.15
N SER A 90 -3.89 2.81 -9.00
CA SER A 90 -4.90 2.05 -9.75
C SER A 90 -4.80 2.21 -11.27
N ARG A 91 -4.24 3.33 -11.76
CA ARG A 91 -4.04 3.57 -13.20
C ARG A 91 -3.03 2.61 -13.81
N THR A 92 -1.91 2.36 -13.12
CA THR A 92 -0.75 1.65 -13.70
C THR A 92 -0.43 0.34 -13.01
N GLY A 93 -0.90 0.12 -11.79
CA GLY A 93 -0.56 -1.01 -10.95
C GLY A 93 -0.86 -2.37 -11.60
N LEU A 94 -2.01 -2.52 -12.26
CA LEU A 94 -2.30 -3.75 -13.01
C LEU A 94 -1.30 -3.99 -14.14
N ALA A 95 -0.98 -2.96 -14.93
CA ALA A 95 -0.04 -3.05 -16.03
C ALA A 95 1.37 -3.41 -15.56
N LEU A 96 1.84 -2.79 -14.47
CA LEU A 96 3.14 -3.09 -13.85
C LEU A 96 3.19 -4.53 -13.33
N ALA A 97 2.13 -5.00 -12.66
CA ALA A 97 2.04 -6.38 -12.19
C ALA A 97 2.00 -7.40 -13.34
N VAL A 98 1.34 -7.08 -14.46
CA VAL A 98 1.36 -7.89 -15.68
C VAL A 98 2.78 -8.00 -16.23
N LEU A 99 3.50 -6.87 -16.35
CA LEU A 99 4.91 -6.87 -16.79
C LEU A 99 5.80 -7.70 -15.87
N GLY A 100 5.59 -7.60 -14.55
CA GLY A 100 6.28 -8.45 -13.59
C GLY A 100 6.10 -9.93 -13.92
N HIS A 101 4.85 -10.40 -14.02
CA HIS A 101 4.59 -11.80 -14.35
C HIS A 101 5.16 -12.23 -15.71
N LEU A 102 5.10 -11.36 -16.73
CA LEU A 102 5.73 -11.62 -18.02
C LEU A 102 7.26 -11.79 -17.90
N GLY A 103 7.91 -10.97 -17.06
CA GLY A 103 9.32 -11.14 -16.71
C GLY A 103 9.60 -12.52 -16.09
N SER A 104 8.75 -12.97 -15.16
CA SER A 104 8.84 -14.33 -14.59
C SER A 104 8.61 -15.46 -15.60
N TYR A 105 7.90 -15.18 -16.70
CA TYR A 105 7.76 -16.10 -17.83
C TYR A 105 8.93 -16.04 -18.83
N GLY A 106 9.96 -15.25 -18.54
CA GLY A 106 11.16 -15.15 -19.39
C GLY A 106 11.04 -14.16 -20.54
N ARG A 107 10.19 -13.12 -20.42
CA ARG A 107 10.10 -12.00 -21.39
C ARG A 107 11.03 -10.85 -20.94
N PRO A 108 12.27 -10.75 -21.48
CA PRO A 108 13.23 -9.74 -21.04
C PRO A 108 12.78 -8.31 -21.36
N GLU A 109 11.97 -8.11 -22.40
CA GLU A 109 11.44 -6.80 -22.78
C GLU A 109 10.53 -6.22 -21.68
N ALA A 110 9.78 -7.06 -20.98
CA ALA A 110 8.91 -6.64 -19.87
C ALA A 110 9.74 -6.11 -18.68
N LEU A 111 10.84 -6.78 -18.35
CA LEU A 111 11.78 -6.33 -17.32
C LEU A 111 12.51 -5.04 -17.74
N ALA A 112 12.89 -4.92 -19.02
CA ALA A 112 13.48 -3.69 -19.54
C ALA A 112 12.51 -2.50 -19.43
N LEU A 113 11.23 -2.71 -19.71
CA LEU A 113 10.19 -1.69 -19.58
C LEU A 113 9.99 -1.27 -18.11
N LEU A 114 9.92 -2.24 -17.19
CA LEU A 114 9.87 -1.96 -15.75
C LEU A 114 11.08 -1.15 -15.27
N ARG A 115 12.30 -1.48 -15.69
CA ARG A 115 13.50 -0.72 -15.31
C ARG A 115 13.46 0.73 -15.80
N ARG A 116 12.99 0.97 -17.03
CA ARG A 116 12.76 2.32 -17.55
C ARG A 116 11.69 3.06 -16.74
N TYR A 117 10.60 2.38 -16.41
CA TYR A 117 9.51 2.99 -15.66
C TYR A 117 9.91 3.30 -14.21
N VAL A 118 10.78 2.50 -13.59
CA VAL A 118 11.42 2.87 -12.30
C VAL A 118 12.21 4.16 -12.42
N ALA A 119 12.83 4.43 -13.57
CA ALA A 119 13.64 5.63 -13.79
C ALA A 119 12.80 6.87 -14.09
N ASP A 120 11.63 6.76 -14.74
CA ASP A 120 10.90 7.92 -15.24
C ASP A 120 9.42 8.02 -14.79
N GLY A 121 8.80 6.90 -14.41
CA GLY A 121 7.37 6.81 -14.11
C GLY A 121 6.98 7.39 -12.75
N ALA A 122 5.72 7.80 -12.63
CA ALA A 122 5.14 8.33 -11.39
C ALA A 122 4.99 7.23 -10.33
N ASN A 123 4.46 6.07 -10.72
CA ASN A 123 4.30 4.91 -9.84
C ASN A 123 5.56 4.02 -9.77
N TRP A 124 6.75 4.64 -9.76
CA TRP A 124 8.04 3.94 -9.81
C TRP A 124 8.25 2.95 -8.65
N ALA A 125 7.69 3.23 -7.47
CA ALA A 125 7.86 2.39 -6.29
C ALA A 125 7.26 0.99 -6.52
N TRP A 126 6.08 0.93 -7.14
CA TRP A 126 5.44 -0.33 -7.52
C TRP A 126 6.31 -1.11 -8.52
N ALA A 127 6.82 -0.43 -9.54
CA ALA A 127 7.67 -1.06 -10.54
C ALA A 127 8.99 -1.59 -9.94
N LEU A 128 9.54 -0.90 -8.94
CA LEU A 128 10.70 -1.34 -8.18
C LEU A 128 10.37 -2.60 -7.37
N ASP A 129 9.20 -2.66 -6.73
CA ASP A 129 8.74 -3.85 -6.01
C ASP A 129 8.57 -5.05 -6.95
N GLU A 130 8.02 -4.85 -8.16
CA GLU A 130 7.91 -5.92 -9.16
C GLU A 130 9.28 -6.47 -9.58
N LEU A 131 10.28 -5.58 -9.75
CA LEU A 131 11.66 -5.98 -10.07
C LEU A 131 12.36 -6.64 -8.89
N ALA A 132 12.11 -6.19 -7.67
CA ALA A 132 12.74 -6.72 -6.45
C ALA A 132 12.53 -8.22 -6.27
N VAL A 133 11.38 -8.74 -6.70
CA VAL A 133 11.03 -10.17 -6.65
C VAL A 133 11.69 -10.99 -7.77
N ARG A 134 12.08 -10.36 -8.88
CA ARG A 134 12.37 -11.05 -10.16
C ARG A 134 13.80 -10.89 -10.66
N GLU A 135 14.43 -9.79 -10.32
CA GLU A 135 15.78 -9.43 -10.77
C GLU A 135 16.86 -9.96 -9.83
N ASP A 136 18.05 -10.12 -10.39
CA ASP A 136 19.25 -10.38 -9.62
C ASP A 136 19.77 -9.10 -8.92
N ASP A 137 20.70 -9.28 -7.96
CA ASP A 137 21.25 -8.14 -7.22
C ASP A 137 22.01 -7.16 -8.12
N ARG A 138 22.55 -7.60 -9.26
CA ARG A 138 23.33 -6.74 -10.16
C ARG A 138 22.40 -5.74 -10.86
N ALA A 139 21.29 -6.23 -11.42
CA ALA A 139 20.29 -5.40 -12.04
C ALA A 139 19.65 -4.45 -11.03
N LEU A 140 19.36 -4.90 -9.81
CA LEU A 140 18.82 -4.04 -8.76
C LEU A 140 19.81 -2.96 -8.31
N ARG A 141 21.11 -3.26 -8.17
CA ARG A 141 22.12 -2.23 -7.84
C ARG A 141 22.17 -1.11 -8.88
N ALA A 142 22.00 -1.43 -10.16
CA ALA A 142 22.02 -0.42 -11.23
C ALA A 142 20.87 0.60 -11.13
N LEU A 143 19.78 0.27 -10.42
CA LEU A 143 18.63 1.16 -10.22
C LEU A 143 18.82 2.18 -9.10
N ALA A 144 19.88 2.08 -8.29
CA ALA A 144 20.11 2.99 -7.17
C ALA A 144 20.19 4.46 -7.63
N ALA A 145 21.02 4.74 -8.64
CA ALA A 145 21.23 6.10 -9.13
C ALA A 145 19.94 6.77 -9.65
N PRO A 146 19.17 6.17 -10.60
CA PRO A 146 17.94 6.80 -11.09
C PRO A 146 16.84 6.92 -10.02
N VAL A 147 16.74 5.98 -9.08
CA VAL A 147 15.77 6.09 -7.97
C VAL A 147 16.17 7.23 -7.05
N LEU A 148 17.45 7.33 -6.67
CA LEU A 148 17.91 8.34 -5.71
C LEU A 148 17.99 9.75 -6.28
N ALA A 149 18.09 9.90 -7.61
CA ALA A 149 18.00 11.19 -8.28
C ALA A 149 16.64 11.88 -8.07
N ARG A 150 15.59 11.14 -7.69
CA ARG A 150 14.26 11.68 -7.35
C ARG A 150 14.24 12.47 -6.06
N PHE A 151 15.20 12.25 -5.18
CA PHE A 151 15.25 12.86 -3.85
C PHE A 151 16.38 13.89 -3.81
N PRO A 152 16.07 15.20 -3.84
CA PRO A 152 17.08 16.25 -3.67
C PRO A 152 17.86 16.09 -2.36
N GLU A 153 19.11 16.55 -2.33
CA GLU A 153 19.93 16.61 -1.10
C GLU A 153 19.52 17.80 -0.22
N THR A 154 18.24 17.84 0.14
CA THR A 154 17.64 18.80 1.08
C THR A 154 16.98 18.05 2.22
N PRO A 155 16.69 18.71 3.37
CA PRO A 155 15.96 18.06 4.46
C PRO A 155 14.63 17.43 4.03
N GLU A 156 13.90 18.07 3.11
CA GLU A 156 12.64 17.58 2.55
C GLU A 156 12.89 16.32 1.70
N GLY A 157 13.87 16.34 0.79
CA GLY A 157 14.22 15.18 -0.03
C GLY A 157 14.73 14.00 0.80
N GLU A 158 15.46 14.24 1.90
CA GLU A 158 15.88 13.20 2.83
C GLU A 158 14.68 12.58 3.60
N ALA A 159 13.68 13.39 3.92
CA ALA A 159 12.44 12.92 4.55
C ALA A 159 11.61 12.07 3.57
N GLU A 160 11.50 12.51 2.31
CA GLU A 160 10.84 11.76 1.24
C GLU A 160 11.55 10.43 0.95
N LEU A 161 12.89 10.43 0.85
CA LEU A 161 13.70 9.22 0.71
C LEU A 161 13.44 8.24 1.87
N THR A 162 13.43 8.76 3.10
CA THR A 162 13.14 7.96 4.31
C THR A 162 11.72 7.38 4.26
N ALA A 163 10.74 8.17 3.83
CA ALA A 163 9.36 7.71 3.69
C ALA A 163 9.22 6.61 2.64
N ALA A 164 9.86 6.77 1.48
CA ALA A 164 9.86 5.80 0.39
C ALA A 164 10.52 4.48 0.79
N ALA A 165 11.74 4.53 1.36
CA ALA A 165 12.44 3.32 1.82
C ALA A 165 11.68 2.58 2.92
N ARG A 166 10.98 3.31 3.81
CA ARG A 166 10.14 2.73 4.86
C ARG A 166 8.83 2.14 4.33
N GLY A 167 8.25 2.77 3.31
CA GLY A 167 6.97 2.40 2.71
C GLY A 167 7.07 1.29 1.66
N ALA A 168 8.29 0.96 1.21
CA ALA A 168 8.53 -0.08 0.23
C ALA A 168 7.94 -1.43 0.67
N TYR A 169 7.19 -2.06 -0.24
CA TYR A 169 6.66 -3.39 0.00
C TYR A 169 7.79 -4.44 -0.06
N GLU A 170 8.69 -4.32 -1.04
CA GLU A 170 9.88 -5.15 -1.14
C GLU A 170 11.13 -4.40 -0.65
N PRO A 171 11.65 -4.71 0.54
CA PRO A 171 12.76 -3.95 1.12
C PRO A 171 14.13 -4.31 0.51
N ARG A 172 14.21 -5.36 -0.31
CA ARG A 172 15.48 -5.91 -0.83
C ARG A 172 16.35 -4.87 -1.58
N PRO A 173 15.83 -4.06 -2.53
CA PRO A 173 16.66 -3.09 -3.24
C PRO A 173 17.32 -2.09 -2.30
N TRP A 174 16.57 -1.58 -1.32
CA TRP A 174 17.07 -0.62 -0.33
C TRP A 174 18.20 -1.19 0.52
N HIS A 175 18.06 -2.43 0.98
CA HIS A 175 19.14 -3.09 1.74
C HIS A 175 20.36 -3.37 0.87
N LEU A 176 20.16 -3.76 -0.39
CA LEU A 176 21.27 -3.95 -1.35
C LEU A 176 22.04 -2.65 -1.57
N TRP A 177 21.34 -1.53 -1.74
CA TRP A 177 21.98 -0.22 -1.94
C TRP A 177 22.69 0.28 -0.68
N ALA A 178 22.11 0.08 0.51
CA ALA A 178 22.74 0.46 1.78
C ALA A 178 24.01 -0.35 2.11
N CYS A 179 24.10 -1.58 1.62
CA CYS A 179 25.22 -2.49 1.88
C CYS A 179 26.26 -2.55 0.76
N ASP A 180 26.08 -1.80 -0.34
CA ASP A 180 27.01 -1.81 -1.47
C ASP A 180 28.23 -0.92 -1.18
N PRO A 181 29.43 -1.48 -0.90
CA PRO A 181 30.60 -0.69 -0.55
C PRO A 181 31.13 0.16 -1.70
N GLY A 182 30.79 -0.19 -2.95
CA GLY A 182 31.23 0.54 -4.14
C GLY A 182 30.28 1.67 -4.55
N SER A 183 29.11 1.78 -3.91
CA SER A 183 28.11 2.78 -4.28
C SER A 183 28.33 4.09 -3.51
N PRO A 184 28.40 5.24 -4.21
CA PRO A 184 28.46 6.55 -3.54
C PRO A 184 27.17 6.86 -2.74
N HIS A 185 26.11 6.10 -2.97
CA HIS A 185 24.82 6.29 -2.32
C HIS A 185 24.62 5.48 -1.04
N ALA A 186 25.51 4.53 -0.74
CA ALA A 186 25.28 3.54 0.31
C ALA A 186 25.07 4.16 1.69
N GLU A 187 25.86 5.17 2.04
CA GLU A 187 25.72 5.88 3.31
C GLU A 187 24.39 6.63 3.42
N ARG A 188 23.98 7.30 2.33
CA ARG A 188 22.72 8.05 2.27
C ARG A 188 21.52 7.13 2.46
N VAL A 189 21.49 5.99 1.78
CA VAL A 189 20.41 5.00 1.91
C VAL A 189 20.41 4.38 3.31
N ARG A 190 21.58 4.05 3.86
CA ARG A 190 21.69 3.51 5.23
C ARG A 190 21.13 4.49 6.27
N ALA A 191 21.48 5.77 6.16
CA ALA A 191 20.96 6.81 7.04
C ALA A 191 19.42 6.93 6.94
N ALA A 192 18.85 6.83 5.73
CA ALA A 192 17.40 6.82 5.53
C ALA A 192 16.71 5.62 6.20
N LEU A 193 17.27 4.41 6.06
CA LEU A 193 16.75 3.20 6.72
C LEU A 193 16.83 3.26 8.25
N GLU A 194 17.91 3.82 8.79
CA GLU A 194 18.10 4.03 10.23
C GLU A 194 17.07 5.03 10.78
N ARG A 195 16.89 6.19 10.12
CA ARG A 195 15.87 7.18 10.48
C ARG A 195 14.47 6.58 10.49
N GLY A 196 14.10 5.84 9.44
CA GLY A 196 12.79 5.20 9.36
C GLY A 196 12.54 4.15 10.45
N SER A 197 13.59 3.47 10.90
CA SER A 197 13.52 2.53 12.02
C SER A 197 13.36 3.26 13.36
N PHE A 198 14.12 4.33 13.57
CA PHE A 198 14.06 5.14 14.78
C PHE A 198 12.69 5.83 14.93
N ASP A 199 12.10 6.36 13.87
CA ASP A 199 10.75 6.95 13.89
C ASP A 199 9.68 5.93 14.31
N ARG A 200 9.83 4.66 13.93
CA ARG A 200 8.91 3.59 14.34
C ARG A 200 9.04 3.33 15.84
N TRP A 201 10.28 3.28 16.34
CA TRP A 201 10.56 3.10 17.76
C TRP A 201 10.11 4.30 18.60
N GLN A 202 10.35 5.53 18.13
CA GLN A 202 9.89 6.74 18.79
C GLN A 202 8.35 6.80 18.84
N ARG A 203 7.64 6.38 17.79
CA ARG A 203 6.16 6.26 17.83
C ARG A 203 5.67 5.19 18.81
N GLN A 204 6.44 4.12 19.02
CA GLN A 204 6.12 3.10 20.02
C GLN A 204 6.36 3.61 21.45
N LEU A 205 7.39 4.43 21.68
CA LEU A 205 7.70 5.01 22.99
C LEU A 205 6.91 6.29 23.32
N ALA A 206 6.53 7.06 22.31
CA ALA A 206 5.68 8.23 22.41
C ALA A 206 4.39 7.96 21.63
N PRO A 207 3.50 7.08 22.13
CA PRO A 207 2.26 6.77 21.43
C PRO A 207 1.47 8.05 21.21
N THR A 208 1.27 8.40 19.94
CA THR A 208 0.35 9.45 19.47
C THR A 208 -1.09 8.94 19.49
N GLY A 209 -1.46 8.18 20.51
CA GLY A 209 -2.86 8.02 20.89
C GLY A 209 -3.39 9.36 21.39
N PRO A 210 -4.71 9.53 21.51
CA PRO A 210 -5.25 10.73 22.12
C PRO A 210 -4.64 10.85 23.53
N ARG A 211 -3.74 11.82 23.71
CA ARG A 211 -3.52 12.46 25.00
C ARG A 211 -4.37 13.73 24.99
N PRO A 212 -5.70 13.64 25.19
CA PRO A 212 -6.38 14.82 25.66
C PRO A 212 -5.84 15.06 27.09
N GLY A 213 -5.72 16.30 27.53
CA GLY A 213 -5.38 16.63 28.91
C GLY A 213 -6.46 16.20 29.92
N TRP A 214 -7.12 15.08 29.67
CA TRP A 214 -8.17 14.51 30.47
C TRP A 214 -7.53 13.76 31.62
N SER A 215 -7.86 14.22 32.81
CA SER A 215 -7.61 13.50 34.04
C SER A 215 -8.46 12.23 34.11
N VAL A 216 -8.13 11.30 35.02
CA VAL A 216 -8.99 10.14 35.32
C VAL A 216 -10.45 10.56 35.60
N PRO A 217 -10.74 11.63 36.38
CA PRO A 217 -12.08 12.20 36.51
C PRO A 217 -12.77 12.55 35.19
N ASP A 218 -12.05 13.18 34.25
CA ASP A 218 -12.64 13.61 32.96
C ASP A 218 -13.04 12.41 32.10
N ILE A 219 -12.25 11.34 32.12
CA ILE A 219 -12.55 10.09 31.40
C ILE A 219 -13.78 9.40 32.00
N LEU A 220 -13.88 9.37 33.33
CA LEU A 220 -15.02 8.79 34.03
C LEU A 220 -16.28 9.63 33.79
N ASP A 221 -16.17 10.97 33.80
CA ASP A 221 -17.28 11.86 33.49
C ASP A 221 -17.74 11.74 32.03
N TRP A 222 -16.81 11.57 31.08
CA TRP A 222 -17.14 11.32 29.69
C TRP A 222 -17.92 10.01 29.52
N ALA A 223 -17.51 8.94 30.20
CA ALA A 223 -18.25 7.66 30.19
C ALA A 223 -19.66 7.82 30.76
N ARG A 224 -19.80 8.62 31.83
CA ARG A 224 -21.10 8.95 32.44
C ARG A 224 -22.00 9.68 31.45
N ARG A 225 -21.54 10.81 30.89
CA ARG A 225 -22.31 11.63 29.94
C ARG A 225 -22.69 10.86 28.68
N GLY A 226 -21.81 10.00 28.17
CA GLY A 226 -22.12 9.13 27.04
C GLY A 226 -23.36 8.28 27.27
N LEU A 227 -23.49 7.71 28.47
CA LEU A 227 -24.63 6.88 28.84
C LEU A 227 -25.87 7.72 29.20
N GLU A 228 -25.71 8.78 29.99
CA GLU A 228 -26.80 9.62 30.50
C GLU A 228 -27.44 10.50 29.42
N GLU A 229 -26.64 11.11 28.55
CA GLU A 229 -27.10 12.09 27.56
C GLU A 229 -27.43 11.44 26.21
N ASN A 230 -26.64 10.43 25.82
CA ASN A 230 -26.69 9.87 24.46
C ASN A 230 -27.05 8.37 24.42
N GLY A 231 -27.28 7.73 25.58
CA GLY A 231 -27.55 6.28 25.66
C GLY A 231 -26.42 5.40 25.10
N THR A 232 -25.23 5.97 24.91
CA THR A 232 -24.08 5.29 24.30
C THR A 232 -23.19 4.72 25.40
N ASP A 233 -23.03 3.39 25.39
CA ASP A 233 -22.16 2.73 26.37
C ASP A 233 -20.68 2.87 25.99
N LEU A 234 -19.98 3.74 26.74
CA LEU A 234 -18.57 4.08 26.52
C LEU A 234 -17.61 3.42 27.52
N HIS A 235 -18.05 2.42 28.30
CA HIS A 235 -17.19 1.83 29.34
C HIS A 235 -15.90 1.20 28.77
N ALA A 236 -15.98 0.53 27.61
CA ALA A 236 -14.82 -0.12 26.99
C ALA A 236 -13.81 0.87 26.37
N PRO A 237 -14.25 1.91 25.62
CA PRO A 237 -13.39 3.04 25.26
C PRO A 237 -12.75 3.73 26.46
N ALA A 238 -13.53 4.04 27.51
CA ALA A 238 -13.03 4.72 28.69
C ALA A 238 -11.95 3.90 29.42
N ALA A 239 -12.13 2.58 29.55
CA ALA A 239 -11.12 1.70 30.14
C ALA A 239 -9.77 1.73 29.39
N ARG A 240 -9.80 1.83 28.05
CA ARG A 240 -8.57 1.98 27.25
C ARG A 240 -7.89 3.32 27.49
N CYS A 241 -8.66 4.41 27.65
CA CYS A 241 -8.11 5.71 28.00
C CYS A 241 -7.50 5.70 29.41
N LEU A 242 -8.16 5.05 30.39
CA LEU A 242 -7.63 4.90 31.75
C LEU A 242 -6.28 4.15 31.77
N ALA A 243 -6.12 3.11 30.93
CA ALA A 243 -4.84 2.38 30.82
C ALA A 243 -3.68 3.26 30.32
N ALA A 244 -3.97 4.36 29.61
CA ALA A 244 -2.97 5.29 29.10
C ALA A 244 -2.70 6.48 30.05
N VAL A 245 -3.61 6.77 30.99
CA VAL A 245 -3.63 8.01 31.78
C VAL A 245 -3.49 7.79 33.28
N ALA A 246 -4.04 6.71 33.84
CA ALA A 246 -4.07 6.49 35.28
C ALA A 246 -2.68 6.18 35.86
N GLY A 247 -2.28 6.93 36.88
CA GLY A 247 -1.07 6.70 37.67
C GLY A 247 -1.36 5.96 38.99
N PRO A 248 -0.32 5.58 39.76
CA PRO A 248 -0.48 5.00 41.10
C PRO A 248 -1.34 5.84 42.06
N GLU A 249 -1.31 7.16 41.92
CA GLU A 249 -2.08 8.15 42.67
C GLU A 249 -3.59 8.04 42.45
N ASP A 250 -4.03 7.60 41.27
CA ASP A 250 -5.45 7.51 40.91
C ASP A 250 -6.12 6.22 41.42
N ARG A 251 -5.33 5.29 41.98
CA ARG A 251 -5.82 3.97 42.40
C ARG A 251 -6.97 4.07 43.40
N GLN A 252 -6.91 5.00 44.35
CA GLN A 252 -7.98 5.17 45.34
C GLN A 252 -9.27 5.68 44.69
N LEU A 253 -9.16 6.62 43.74
CA LEU A 253 -10.30 7.13 42.98
C LEU A 253 -10.95 6.02 42.15
N LEU A 254 -10.15 5.24 41.42
CA LEU A 254 -10.65 4.12 40.61
C LEU A 254 -11.34 3.04 41.45
N LEU A 255 -10.79 2.72 42.63
CA LEU A 255 -11.43 1.79 43.57
C LEU A 255 -12.75 2.35 44.13
N ALA A 256 -12.83 3.65 44.43
CA ALA A 256 -14.07 4.30 44.86
C ALA A 256 -15.11 4.27 43.73
N THR A 257 -14.73 4.62 42.50
CA THR A 257 -15.62 4.57 41.34
C THR A 257 -16.08 3.15 41.01
N ALA A 258 -15.22 2.14 41.15
CA ALA A 258 -15.60 0.74 40.96
C ALA A 258 -16.62 0.24 42.01
N ARG A 259 -16.59 0.80 43.23
CA ARG A 259 -17.51 0.44 44.33
C ARG A 259 -18.84 1.19 44.25
N GLU A 260 -18.79 2.48 43.95
CA GLU A 260 -19.90 3.43 44.18
C GLU A 260 -20.31 4.20 42.92
N GLY A 261 -19.58 4.07 41.81
CA GLY A 261 -19.84 4.80 40.57
C GLY A 261 -21.11 4.35 39.83
N ALA A 262 -21.60 5.24 38.97
CA ALA A 262 -22.66 4.97 37.99
C ALA A 262 -22.21 3.94 36.93
N ASP A 263 -23.15 3.32 36.22
CA ASP A 263 -22.94 2.13 35.37
C ASP A 263 -21.71 2.21 34.45
N ALA A 264 -21.67 3.13 33.49
CA ALA A 264 -20.56 3.22 32.54
C ALA A 264 -19.20 3.57 33.19
N PRO A 265 -19.09 4.57 34.10
CA PRO A 265 -17.86 4.84 34.85
C PRO A 265 -17.38 3.67 35.71
N ARG A 266 -18.31 2.99 36.39
CA ARG A 266 -18.04 1.83 37.24
C ARG A 266 -17.47 0.67 36.42
N LEU A 267 -18.10 0.35 35.28
CA LEU A 267 -17.63 -0.69 34.38
C LEU A 267 -16.27 -0.36 33.77
N ALA A 268 -16.01 0.90 33.44
CA ALA A 268 -14.71 1.35 32.96
C ALA A 268 -13.62 1.16 34.03
N ALA A 269 -13.89 1.56 35.28
CA ALA A 269 -12.97 1.41 36.40
C ALA A 269 -12.72 -0.07 36.75
N LEU A 270 -13.77 -0.90 36.80
CA LEU A 270 -13.64 -2.35 37.05
C LEU A 270 -12.82 -3.05 35.97
N ARG A 271 -13.04 -2.69 34.70
CA ARG A 271 -12.30 -3.27 33.58
C ARG A 271 -10.83 -2.86 33.61
N HIS A 272 -10.54 -1.60 33.87
CA HIS A 272 -9.17 -1.13 34.05
C HIS A 272 -8.49 -1.86 35.23
N LEU A 273 -9.11 -1.91 36.41
CA LEU A 273 -8.55 -2.57 37.60
C LEU A 273 -8.35 -4.09 37.45
N ARG A 274 -9.06 -4.74 36.53
CA ARG A 274 -8.85 -6.15 36.19
C ARG A 274 -7.64 -6.35 35.29
N ASP A 275 -7.41 -5.42 34.37
CA ASP A 275 -6.40 -5.52 33.33
C ASP A 275 -5.04 -4.88 33.77
N SER A 276 -5.00 -4.22 34.95
CA SER A 276 -3.84 -3.56 35.59
C SER A 276 -3.27 -4.36 36.77
#